data_AF-A0A5Q4FLM6-F1
#
_entry.id   AF-A0A5Q4FLM6-F1
#
_cell.length_a   1.000
_cell.length_b   1.000
_cell.length_c   1.000
_cell.angle_alpha   90.00
_cell.angle_beta   90.00
_cell.angle_gamma   90.00
#
_symmetry.space_group_name_H-M   'P 1'
#
loop_
_entity.id
_entity.type
_entity.pdbx_description
1 polymer ?
#
loop_
_entity_poly.entity_id
_entity_poly.type
_entity_poly.pdbx_seq_one_letter_code
_entity_poly.pdbx_strand_id
1 'polypeptide(L)'
;MPAPGRSTKPTMCTLSWQIRNNSLTVVFNRDERFSRPDAHPPETDTIDGVRVLAPRDPEGGGTWIAANEHGMVVCLMNNYRAGSHEKPDREYRSRGLLVRSLSPMSDLHRLRRALSDIDLHAYRPFHLIVFPGTFPPIEWQWNGSKLTEIVGAPPVLTSAGILSDYIAKRRSRLFRKATDDFTTDLSDEKQLSLHRSRRPWPPLTSVAMRWRDRGTVSLTQVKVTPGDVIMRYQPGDPATTPHPTETFRLERTGTPKPERKIIPCEPFPDDPVDVIRLLGEKNPAMQQSLPGIAKSALRLIARERTINNGLNRVRELPCNFISAKALHYTGVRGHLEPASGALPPPETRPVFLANHPTGGLDGILILHWLSTYYPGIRLIVNDLLWNIHHMRPYIVPVDMYGDSRKALRTMVDAFEGDQPLMVFPSGRTARKKNGVLTEEPWRKNPVKMALKHQRTVVPVHIEGYNSRLFYGVARLRTLLRIPLNLEMLFLSHEFFYRKWKDFGITVGEPMTAEQVRELGKSDVERAEALRRICVQLGNPATQ
;
A
#
# COMPACT_ATOMS: atom_id res chain seq x y z
N MET A 1 -12.38 35.96 -18.62
CA MET A 1 -11.05 36.12 -18.00
C MET A 1 -11.06 35.41 -16.65
N PRO A 2 -10.09 34.55 -16.32
CA PRO A 2 -10.04 33.95 -14.98
C PRO A 2 -9.57 35.00 -13.96
N ALA A 3 -10.15 34.97 -12.76
CA ALA A 3 -9.93 35.93 -11.69
C ALA A 3 -8.43 36.08 -11.30
N PRO A 4 -7.97 37.30 -10.98
CA PRO A 4 -6.61 37.55 -10.53
C PRO A 4 -6.47 37.05 -9.08
N GLY A 5 -5.54 36.11 -8.82
CA GLY A 5 -5.19 35.75 -7.44
C GLY A 5 -4.70 34.31 -7.18
N ARG A 6 -4.83 33.37 -8.12
CA ARG A 6 -4.26 32.02 -7.93
C ARG A 6 -2.85 31.94 -8.51
N SER A 7 -1.85 31.74 -7.64
CA SER A 7 -0.44 31.54 -8.02
C SER A 7 -0.30 30.42 -9.06
N THR A 8 -0.10 30.80 -10.31
CA THR A 8 0.31 29.94 -11.44
C THR A 8 1.79 29.55 -11.38
N LYS A 9 2.49 29.86 -10.28
CA LYS A 9 3.93 29.66 -10.15
C LYS A 9 4.27 28.22 -9.70
N PRO A 10 5.24 27.54 -10.35
CA PRO A 10 5.57 26.14 -10.08
C PRO A 10 6.54 26.00 -8.90
N THR A 11 6.03 25.68 -7.71
CA THR A 11 6.84 25.05 -6.65
C THR A 11 6.50 23.57 -6.64
N MET A 12 7.51 22.69 -6.81
CA MET A 12 7.25 21.27 -7.04
C MET A 12 8.28 20.34 -6.36
N CYS A 13 8.28 20.24 -5.04
CA CYS A 13 9.10 19.28 -4.32
C CYS A 13 9.04 17.87 -4.94
N THR A 14 10.17 17.17 -4.94
CA THR A 14 10.27 15.76 -5.40
C THR A 14 10.72 14.89 -4.25
N LEU A 15 9.98 13.82 -3.99
CA LEU A 15 10.32 12.77 -3.04
C LEU A 15 10.51 11.47 -3.80
N SER A 16 11.60 10.75 -3.58
CA SER A 16 11.74 9.36 -4.00
C SER A 16 12.24 8.50 -2.87
N TRP A 17 11.95 7.20 -2.95
CA TRP A 17 12.49 6.23 -2.01
C TRP A 17 12.80 4.90 -2.68
N GLN A 18 13.62 4.13 -1.99
CA GLN A 18 13.91 2.75 -2.31
C GLN A 18 14.15 1.96 -1.03
N ILE A 19 13.91 0.66 -1.10
CA ILE A 19 14.20 -0.25 0.00
C ILE A 19 15.01 -1.40 -0.55
N ARG A 20 16.22 -1.59 -0.02
CA ARG A 20 17.19 -2.59 -0.47
C ARG A 20 18.02 -3.06 0.72
N ASN A 21 18.34 -4.36 0.78
CA ASN A 21 19.26 -4.93 1.78
C ASN A 21 18.92 -4.48 3.23
N ASN A 22 17.65 -4.58 3.61
CA ASN A 22 17.14 -4.11 4.90
C ASN A 22 17.42 -2.64 5.23
N SER A 23 17.52 -1.80 4.20
CA SER A 23 17.75 -0.37 4.35
C SER A 23 16.76 0.40 3.51
N LEU A 24 16.21 1.47 4.08
CA LEU A 24 15.41 2.46 3.36
C LEU A 24 16.32 3.63 3.00
N THR A 25 16.25 4.11 1.76
CA THR A 25 16.82 5.39 1.35
C THR A 25 15.71 6.28 0.82
N VAL A 26 15.49 7.44 1.46
CA VAL A 26 14.55 8.49 1.07
C VAL A 26 15.35 9.70 0.59
N VAL A 27 14.98 10.31 -0.53
CA VAL A 27 15.60 11.54 -1.03
C VAL A 27 14.52 12.58 -1.34
N PHE A 28 14.69 13.78 -0.79
CA PHE A 28 13.73 14.87 -0.84
C PHE A 28 14.40 16.13 -1.40
N ASN A 29 13.92 16.64 -2.55
CA ASN A 29 14.20 18.00 -3.01
C ASN A 29 13.15 18.97 -2.49
N ARG A 30 13.59 19.98 -1.73
CA ARG A 30 12.74 21.09 -1.31
C ARG A 30 12.82 22.20 -2.35
N ASP A 31 11.72 22.44 -3.03
CA ASP A 31 11.59 23.50 -4.02
C ASP A 31 10.88 24.71 -3.42
N GLU A 32 11.55 25.86 -3.41
CA GLU A 32 11.11 27.05 -2.70
C GLU A 32 11.56 28.34 -3.40
N ARG A 33 11.01 29.47 -2.99
CA ARG A 33 11.44 30.81 -3.41
C ARG A 33 12.84 31.12 -2.88
N PHE A 34 13.66 31.75 -3.70
CA PHE A 34 15.01 32.20 -3.30
C PHE A 34 15.00 33.31 -2.26
N SER A 35 13.88 34.02 -2.12
CA SER A 35 13.69 35.04 -1.09
C SER A 35 13.44 34.46 0.30
N ARG A 36 13.10 33.17 0.39
CA ARG A 36 12.83 32.51 1.67
C ARG A 36 14.17 32.20 2.34
N PRO A 37 14.35 32.46 3.64
CA PRO A 37 15.60 32.15 4.32
C PRO A 37 15.96 30.66 4.20
N ASP A 38 17.26 30.38 4.16
CA ASP A 38 17.77 29.02 4.15
C ASP A 38 17.31 28.27 5.40
N ALA A 39 16.99 26.99 5.23
CA ALA A 39 16.60 26.16 6.36
C ALA A 39 17.79 25.92 7.27
N HIS A 40 17.53 25.81 8.58
CA HIS A 40 18.57 25.36 9.50
C HIS A 40 18.92 23.91 9.19
N PRO A 41 20.23 23.55 9.20
CA PRO A 41 20.66 22.17 9.06
C PRO A 41 19.98 21.24 10.06
N PRO A 42 19.96 19.92 9.78
CA PRO A 42 19.41 18.95 10.72
C PRO A 42 20.05 19.02 12.10
N GLU A 43 19.21 19.11 13.13
CA GLU A 43 19.62 18.99 14.53
C GLU A 43 18.91 17.78 15.14
N THR A 44 19.55 17.18 16.16
CA THR A 44 18.89 16.14 16.96
C THR A 44 18.16 16.81 18.11
N ASP A 45 16.83 16.74 18.05
CA ASP A 45 15.94 17.20 19.10
C ASP A 45 15.37 16.03 19.89
N THR A 46 14.95 16.28 21.13
CA THR A 46 14.08 15.35 21.86
C THR A 46 12.67 15.92 21.87
N ILE A 47 11.72 15.20 21.27
CA ILE A 47 10.30 15.56 21.18
C ILE A 47 9.52 14.43 21.84
N ASP A 48 8.73 14.73 22.87
CA ASP A 48 7.96 13.74 23.65
C ASP A 48 8.80 12.53 24.12
N GLY A 49 10.06 12.79 24.51
CA GLY A 49 11.01 11.78 24.97
C GLY A 49 11.65 10.94 23.87
N VAL A 50 11.38 11.23 22.59
CA VAL A 50 11.95 10.53 21.44
C VAL A 50 12.94 11.44 20.72
N ARG A 51 14.12 10.91 20.40
CA ARG A 51 15.12 11.62 19.59
C ARG A 51 14.69 11.67 18.13
N VAL A 52 14.67 12.88 17.58
CA VAL A 52 14.24 13.20 16.21
C VAL A 52 15.31 14.03 15.51
N LEU A 53 15.65 13.65 14.30
CA LEU A 53 16.57 14.34 13.41
C LEU A 53 15.79 15.00 12.28
N ALA A 54 15.89 16.32 12.12
CA ALA A 54 15.18 17.06 11.08
C ALA A 54 15.80 18.43 10.78
N PRO A 55 15.87 18.88 9.51
CA PRO A 55 16.12 20.28 9.19
C PRO A 55 14.92 21.13 9.61
N ARG A 56 15.14 22.42 9.91
CA ARG A 56 14.07 23.31 10.39
C ARG A 56 13.81 24.47 9.45
N ASP A 57 12.54 24.71 9.16
CA ASP A 57 12.08 25.85 8.38
C ASP A 57 11.99 27.09 9.29
N PRO A 58 12.81 28.15 9.05
CA PRO A 58 12.91 29.31 9.94
C PRO A 58 11.63 30.15 10.00
N GLU A 59 10.84 30.19 8.92
CA GLU A 59 9.57 30.94 8.92
C GLU A 59 8.43 30.10 9.48
N GLY A 60 8.40 28.81 9.13
CA GLY A 60 7.29 27.92 9.47
C GLY A 60 7.41 27.23 10.83
N GLY A 61 8.56 27.31 11.50
CA GLY A 61 8.88 26.66 12.79
C GLY A 61 8.86 25.13 12.78
N GLY A 62 8.57 24.52 11.63
CA GLY A 62 8.36 23.10 11.44
C GLY A 62 9.38 22.49 10.47
N THR A 63 9.07 21.31 9.93
CA THR A 63 9.95 20.61 8.99
C THR A 63 9.17 19.90 7.88
N TRP A 64 9.77 19.66 6.73
CA TRP A 64 9.17 18.87 5.64
C TRP A 64 9.58 17.40 5.66
N ILE A 65 10.61 17.06 6.45
CA ILE A 65 11.14 15.72 6.59
C ILE A 65 11.75 15.54 7.99
N ALA A 66 11.36 14.48 8.70
CA ALA A 66 11.93 14.13 9.99
C ALA A 66 12.17 12.62 10.06
N ALA A 67 13.17 12.20 10.83
CA ALA A 67 13.41 10.79 11.13
C ALA A 67 13.73 10.60 12.60
N ASN A 68 13.19 9.57 13.24
CA ASN A 68 13.36 9.34 14.68
C ASN A 68 14.19 8.10 15.01
N GLU A 69 14.54 7.93 16.28
CA GLU A 69 15.35 6.79 16.75
C GLU A 69 14.65 5.42 16.62
N HIS A 70 13.35 5.37 16.39
CA HIS A 70 12.66 4.11 16.05
C HIS A 70 12.85 3.73 14.57
N GLY A 71 13.41 4.61 13.75
CA GLY A 71 13.56 4.46 12.30
C GLY A 71 12.33 4.91 11.52
N MET A 72 11.37 5.59 12.15
CA MET A 72 10.24 6.19 11.44
C MET A 72 10.70 7.45 10.71
N VAL A 73 10.33 7.57 9.42
CA VAL A 73 10.56 8.77 8.62
C VAL A 73 9.21 9.36 8.22
N VAL A 74 9.01 10.65 8.51
CA VAL A 74 7.79 11.39 8.19
C VAL A 74 8.14 12.51 7.20
N CYS A 75 7.50 12.49 6.04
CA CYS A 75 7.69 13.47 4.97
C CYS A 75 6.36 14.15 4.65
N LEU A 76 6.40 15.43 4.27
CA LEU A 76 5.21 16.14 3.82
C LEU A 76 5.44 16.86 2.51
N MET A 77 4.48 16.72 1.60
CA MET A 77 4.45 17.41 0.31
C MET A 77 3.15 18.22 0.17
N ASN A 78 3.20 19.32 -0.57
CA ASN A 78 2.03 20.17 -0.79
C ASN A 78 1.08 19.51 -1.81
N ASN A 79 -0.23 19.50 -1.51
CA ASN A 79 -1.25 19.02 -2.45
C ASN A 79 -1.89 20.21 -3.19
N TYR A 80 -1.18 20.75 -4.18
CA TYR A 80 -1.67 21.91 -4.93
C TYR A 80 -2.93 21.63 -5.77
N ARG A 81 -3.22 20.35 -6.07
CA ARG A 81 -4.41 19.96 -6.84
C ARG A 81 -5.70 20.23 -6.09
N ALA A 82 -5.67 20.04 -4.78
CA ALA A 82 -6.81 20.27 -3.90
C ALA A 82 -7.01 21.74 -3.50
N GLY A 83 -6.20 22.66 -4.04
CA GLY A 83 -6.24 24.09 -3.74
C GLY A 83 -7.59 24.78 -4.05
N SER A 84 -8.48 24.15 -4.83
CA SER A 84 -9.85 24.62 -5.02
C SER A 84 -10.71 24.58 -3.76
N HIS A 85 -10.33 23.80 -2.74
CA HIS A 85 -11.03 23.69 -1.46
C HIS A 85 -10.49 24.62 -0.38
N GLU A 86 -9.50 25.47 -0.70
CA GLU A 86 -8.97 26.46 0.25
C GLU A 86 -9.95 27.62 0.42
N LYS A 87 -10.19 28.02 1.68
CA LYS A 87 -11.00 29.19 2.03
C LYS A 87 -10.08 30.42 2.08
N PRO A 88 -10.32 31.48 1.30
CA PRO A 88 -9.43 32.64 1.21
C PRO A 88 -9.16 33.33 2.55
N ASP A 89 -10.18 33.42 3.40
CA ASP A 89 -10.13 34.21 4.65
C ASP A 89 -9.72 33.40 5.88
N ARG A 90 -9.34 32.12 5.70
CA ARG A 90 -8.92 31.27 6.82
C ARG A 90 -7.42 31.37 7.04
N GLU A 91 -7.02 31.63 8.28
CA GLU A 91 -5.64 31.47 8.70
C GLU A 91 -5.29 29.99 8.85
N TYR A 92 -4.21 29.56 8.19
CA TYR A 92 -3.77 28.16 8.18
C TYR A 92 -2.45 28.01 8.93
N ARG A 93 -2.34 26.95 9.73
CA ARG A 93 -1.09 26.56 10.37
C ARG A 93 -0.08 26.05 9.34
N SER A 94 1.20 26.23 9.65
CA SER A 94 2.30 25.65 8.86
C SER A 94 2.19 24.13 8.85
N ARG A 95 2.14 23.53 7.66
CA ARG A 95 2.16 22.07 7.48
C ARG A 95 3.42 21.42 8.05
N GLY A 96 4.53 22.16 8.17
CA GLY A 96 5.74 21.62 8.78
C GLY A 96 5.59 21.32 10.27
N LEU A 97 4.64 21.96 10.96
CA LEU A 97 4.32 21.66 12.36
C LEU A 97 3.64 20.30 12.50
N LEU A 98 2.87 19.87 11.49
CA LEU A 98 2.26 18.53 11.47
C LEU A 98 3.33 17.43 11.39
N VAL A 99 4.38 17.62 10.59
CA VAL A 99 5.51 16.67 10.54
C VAL A 99 6.21 16.60 11.90
N ARG A 100 6.43 17.76 12.53
CA ARG A 100 7.07 17.85 13.85
C ARG A 100 6.23 17.19 14.96
N SER A 101 4.91 17.30 14.93
CA SER A 101 4.04 16.66 15.94
C SER A 101 3.91 15.15 15.75
N LEU A 102 4.09 14.64 14.53
CA LEU A 102 3.99 13.21 14.21
C LEU A 102 5.36 12.49 14.22
N SER A 103 6.47 13.23 14.20
CA SER A 103 7.82 12.66 14.21
C SER A 103 8.21 11.84 15.46
N PRO A 104 7.67 12.05 16.67
CA PRO A 104 8.06 11.21 17.82
C PRO A 104 7.32 9.85 17.86
N MET A 105 6.44 9.55 16.89
CA MET A 105 5.65 8.32 16.92
C MET A 105 6.54 7.07 16.76
N SER A 106 6.37 6.08 17.65
CA SER A 106 7.15 4.83 17.64
C SER A 106 6.64 3.81 16.63
N ASP A 107 5.35 3.86 16.28
CA ASP A 107 4.70 2.92 15.39
C ASP A 107 3.51 3.56 14.65
N LEU A 108 3.03 2.86 13.62
CA LEU A 108 1.96 3.38 12.76
C LEU A 108 0.59 3.42 13.42
N HIS A 109 0.31 2.58 14.42
CA HIS A 109 -0.98 2.65 15.13
C HIS A 109 -1.06 3.95 15.93
N ARG A 110 0.02 4.30 16.64
CA ARG A 110 0.13 5.58 17.35
C ARG A 110 0.07 6.77 16.41
N LEU A 111 0.81 6.72 15.29
CA LEU A 111 0.78 7.80 14.30
C LEU A 111 -0.61 7.98 13.69
N ARG A 112 -1.29 6.88 13.33
CA ARG A 112 -2.66 6.92 12.78
C ARG A 112 -3.63 7.55 13.79
N ARG A 113 -3.56 7.15 15.06
CA ARG A 113 -4.38 7.71 16.14
C ARG A 113 -4.11 9.19 16.35
N ALA A 114 -2.84 9.58 16.45
CA ALA A 114 -2.46 10.98 16.56
C ALA A 114 -2.97 11.80 15.37
N LEU A 115 -2.90 11.26 14.15
CA LEU A 115 -3.40 11.92 12.95
C LEU A 115 -4.93 12.07 12.94
N SER A 116 -5.69 11.11 13.51
CA SER A 116 -7.15 11.23 13.63
C SER A 116 -7.59 12.26 14.67
N ASP A 117 -6.75 12.51 15.68
CA ASP A 117 -7.06 13.44 16.77
C ASP A 117 -6.72 14.91 16.42
N ILE A 118 -5.97 15.14 15.34
CA ILE A 118 -5.58 16.47 14.87
C ILE A 118 -6.71 17.09 14.04
N ASP A 119 -7.06 18.36 14.32
CA ASP A 119 -7.91 19.17 13.43
C ASP A 119 -7.17 19.49 12.13
N LEU A 120 -7.37 18.65 11.11
CA LEU A 120 -6.78 18.82 9.79
C LEU A 120 -7.30 20.04 9.03
N HIS A 121 -8.46 20.59 9.42
CA HIS A 121 -8.96 21.80 8.80
C HIS A 121 -8.10 23.03 9.12
N ALA A 122 -7.27 22.97 10.16
CA ALA A 122 -6.25 23.99 10.45
C ALA A 122 -5.10 24.01 9.41
N TYR A 123 -5.01 23.02 8.52
CA TYR A 123 -3.92 22.88 7.55
C TYR A 123 -4.42 22.93 6.10
N ARG A 124 -3.60 23.53 5.23
CA ARG A 124 -3.79 23.46 3.78
C ARG A 124 -3.64 22.03 3.27
N PRO A 125 -4.22 21.66 2.11
CA PRO A 125 -4.08 20.33 1.53
C PRO A 125 -2.62 19.84 1.43
N PHE A 126 -2.40 18.56 1.71
CA PHE A 126 -1.07 17.95 1.74
C PHE A 126 -1.08 16.46 1.40
N HIS A 127 0.10 15.94 1.07
CA HIS A 127 0.43 14.52 1.10
C HIS A 127 1.37 14.28 2.27
N LEU A 128 1.01 13.41 3.19
CA LEU A 128 1.84 12.96 4.31
C LEU A 128 2.33 11.55 3.98
N ILE A 129 3.64 11.36 3.89
CA ILE A 129 4.25 10.07 3.53
C ILE A 129 5.06 9.59 4.72
N VAL A 130 4.71 8.42 5.25
CA VAL A 130 5.35 7.85 6.43
C VAL A 130 5.99 6.52 6.08
N PHE A 131 7.28 6.41 6.36
CA PHE A 131 8.04 5.19 6.24
C PHE A 131 8.26 4.59 7.62
N PRO A 132 7.72 3.40 7.90
CA PRO A 132 7.78 2.87 9.24
C PRO A 132 8.97 1.89 9.32
N GLY A 133 10.19 2.43 9.37
CA GLY A 133 11.43 1.66 9.29
C GLY A 133 11.77 1.29 7.84
N THR A 134 12.05 0.02 7.60
CA THR A 134 12.48 -0.53 6.29
C THR A 134 11.31 -1.12 5.50
N PHE A 135 10.09 -0.66 5.76
CA PHE A 135 8.87 -1.11 5.09
C PHE A 135 8.39 -0.07 4.07
N PRO A 136 7.67 -0.48 3.00
CA PRO A 136 7.00 0.46 2.10
C PRO A 136 6.18 1.52 2.84
N PRO A 137 6.06 2.74 2.30
CA PRO A 137 5.37 3.82 2.98
C PRO A 137 3.86 3.69 2.92
N ILE A 138 3.22 4.38 3.87
CA ILE A 138 1.83 4.79 3.76
C ILE A 138 1.81 6.26 3.35
N GLU A 139 0.91 6.60 2.41
CA GLU A 139 0.63 7.99 2.04
C GLU A 139 -0.77 8.37 2.53
N TRP A 140 -0.92 9.49 3.23
CA TRP A 140 -2.21 10.11 3.48
C TRP A 140 -2.35 11.38 2.65
N GLN A 141 -3.47 11.51 1.94
CA GLN A 141 -3.82 12.67 1.14
C GLN A 141 -4.93 13.45 1.85
N TRP A 142 -4.59 14.65 2.31
CA TRP A 142 -5.56 15.63 2.77
C TRP A 142 -5.91 16.57 1.62
N ASN A 143 -7.19 16.66 1.27
CA ASN A 143 -7.68 17.54 0.21
C ASN A 143 -8.35 18.82 0.73
N GLY A 144 -8.36 19.05 2.05
CA GLY A 144 -9.03 20.20 2.70
C GLY A 144 -10.40 19.86 3.31
N SER A 145 -11.00 18.73 2.94
CA SER A 145 -12.24 18.22 3.52
C SER A 145 -12.15 16.78 4.00
N LYS A 146 -11.38 15.94 3.30
CA LYS A 146 -11.26 14.51 3.56
C LYS A 146 -9.79 14.08 3.57
N LEU A 147 -9.47 13.21 4.53
CA LEU A 147 -8.20 12.49 4.59
C LEU A 147 -8.38 11.10 3.99
N THR A 148 -7.62 10.77 2.97
CA THR A 148 -7.64 9.46 2.32
C THR A 148 -6.28 8.81 2.48
N GLU A 149 -6.24 7.56 2.94
CA GLU A 149 -5.02 6.78 2.98
C GLU A 149 -4.81 6.06 1.65
N ILE A 150 -3.58 6.07 1.13
CA ILE A 150 -3.21 5.52 -0.17
C ILE A 150 -2.25 4.36 0.04
N VAL A 151 -2.64 3.21 -0.50
CA VAL A 151 -1.89 1.96 -0.45
C VAL A 151 -1.28 1.69 -1.84
N GLY A 152 0.00 1.33 -1.87
CA GLY A 152 0.74 1.14 -3.12
C GLY A 152 1.23 2.45 -3.75
N ALA A 153 1.64 3.42 -2.93
CA ALA A 153 2.22 4.68 -3.42
C ALA A 153 3.42 4.40 -4.36
N PRO A 154 3.51 5.08 -5.51
CA PRO A 154 4.61 4.87 -6.45
C PRO A 154 5.92 5.36 -5.83
N PRO A 155 7.08 4.76 -6.13
CA PRO A 155 8.38 5.05 -5.48
C PRO A 155 8.89 6.49 -5.63
N VAL A 156 8.17 7.31 -6.40
CA VAL A 156 8.44 8.73 -6.61
C VAL A 156 7.15 9.51 -6.60
N LEU A 157 7.14 10.55 -5.79
CA LEU A 157 6.09 11.55 -5.70
C LEU A 157 6.64 12.93 -6.06
N THR A 158 5.81 13.73 -6.72
CA THR A 158 6.11 15.12 -7.04
C THR A 158 4.91 15.95 -6.65
N SER A 159 5.08 16.95 -5.79
CA SER A 159 4.01 17.91 -5.50
C SER A 159 3.81 18.77 -6.72
N ALA A 160 2.59 18.83 -7.23
CA ALA A 160 2.37 19.27 -8.59
C ALA A 160 1.07 20.12 -8.66
N GLY A 161 1.13 21.37 -9.16
CA GLY A 161 -0.03 22.25 -9.51
C GLY A 161 -0.74 21.95 -10.86
N ILE A 162 -1.39 22.90 -11.53
CA ILE A 162 -2.23 22.57 -12.71
C ILE A 162 -1.41 22.20 -13.98
N LEU A 163 -0.32 22.92 -14.30
CA LEU A 163 0.60 22.57 -15.40
C LEU A 163 1.48 21.34 -15.13
N SER A 164 1.33 20.76 -13.95
CA SER A 164 2.35 19.90 -13.34
C SER A 164 2.07 18.41 -13.43
N ASP A 165 0.85 17.99 -13.78
CA ASP A 165 0.53 16.56 -13.95
C ASP A 165 1.44 15.94 -15.01
N TYR A 166 1.73 16.72 -16.03
CA TYR A 166 2.73 16.40 -17.04
C TYR A 166 4.14 16.28 -16.45
N ILE A 167 4.53 17.18 -15.53
CA ILE A 167 5.85 17.20 -14.90
C ILE A 167 6.00 16.03 -13.93
N ALA A 168 5.03 15.80 -13.06
CA ALA A 168 4.97 14.64 -12.18
C ALA A 168 5.03 13.34 -13.01
N LYS A 169 4.21 13.20 -14.07
CA LYS A 169 4.29 12.05 -14.99
C LYS A 169 5.66 11.92 -15.65
N ARG A 170 6.31 13.02 -16.04
CA ARG A 170 7.67 12.99 -16.61
C ARG A 170 8.69 12.55 -15.59
N ARG A 171 8.77 13.18 -14.42
CA ARG A 171 9.67 12.81 -13.32
C ARG A 171 9.47 11.33 -12.94
N SER A 172 8.24 10.88 -12.73
CA SER A 172 7.95 9.46 -12.48
C SER A 172 8.43 8.54 -13.61
N ARG A 173 8.31 8.94 -14.89
CA ARG A 173 8.85 8.15 -16.03
C ARG A 173 10.38 8.11 -16.05
N LEU A 174 11.07 9.20 -15.68
CA LEU A 174 12.54 9.21 -15.61
C LEU A 174 13.05 8.27 -14.53
N PHE A 175 12.48 8.34 -13.33
CA PHE A 175 12.84 7.42 -12.26
C PHE A 175 12.47 5.98 -12.64
N ARG A 176 11.31 5.76 -13.26
CA ARG A 176 10.92 4.43 -13.75
C ARG A 176 11.87 3.87 -14.81
N LYS A 177 12.37 4.70 -15.72
CA LYS A 177 13.38 4.28 -16.71
C LYS A 177 14.74 3.99 -16.08
N ALA A 178 15.01 4.59 -14.93
CA ALA A 178 16.27 4.43 -14.22
C ALA A 178 16.23 3.27 -13.21
N THR A 179 15.03 2.78 -12.86
CA THR A 179 14.80 1.47 -12.25
C THR A 179 14.62 0.42 -13.34
N ASP A 180 15.01 -0.83 -13.11
CA ASP A 180 14.53 -1.92 -13.98
C ASP A 180 13.02 -2.11 -13.73
N ASP A 181 12.26 -2.60 -14.71
CA ASP A 181 10.78 -2.68 -14.63
C ASP A 181 10.27 -3.56 -13.47
N PHE A 182 11.16 -4.25 -12.75
CA PHE A 182 10.88 -5.09 -11.59
C PHE A 182 11.82 -4.89 -10.40
N THR A 183 13.10 -4.63 -10.64
CA THR A 183 14.03 -4.24 -9.59
C THR A 183 13.93 -2.73 -9.48
N THR A 184 13.18 -2.26 -8.48
CA THR A 184 13.06 -0.83 -8.14
C THR A 184 14.36 -0.30 -7.51
N ASP A 185 15.49 -0.94 -7.85
CA ASP A 185 16.73 -0.90 -7.09
C ASP A 185 17.67 0.04 -7.84
N LEU A 186 17.39 1.34 -7.70
CA LEU A 186 18.35 2.39 -8.03
C LEU A 186 19.48 2.32 -7.00
N SER A 187 20.76 2.32 -7.36
CA SER A 187 21.78 2.54 -6.32
C SER A 187 21.53 3.88 -5.59
N ASP A 188 21.90 3.99 -4.31
CA ASP A 188 21.80 5.26 -3.56
C ASP A 188 22.41 6.43 -4.37
N GLU A 189 23.55 6.16 -5.03
CA GLU A 189 24.23 7.10 -5.92
C GLU A 189 23.41 7.45 -7.15
N LYS A 190 22.81 6.46 -7.82
CA LYS A 190 21.97 6.71 -9.00
C LYS A 190 20.72 7.52 -8.63
N GLN A 191 20.08 7.20 -7.51
CA GLN A 191 18.95 7.97 -6.99
C GLN A 191 19.37 9.43 -6.72
N LEU A 192 20.49 9.65 -6.02
CA LEU A 192 21.04 10.99 -5.79
C LEU A 192 21.36 11.71 -7.11
N SER A 193 21.93 11.03 -8.10
CA SER A 193 22.25 11.61 -9.41
C SER A 193 21.00 12.13 -10.12
N LEU A 194 19.87 11.42 -10.01
CA LEU A 194 18.60 11.87 -10.57
C LEU A 194 18.08 13.12 -9.86
N HIS A 195 18.17 13.16 -8.53
CA HIS A 195 17.79 14.33 -7.72
C HIS A 195 18.68 15.56 -7.93
N ARG A 196 19.93 15.35 -8.38
CA ARG A 196 20.86 16.43 -8.78
C ARG A 196 20.75 16.81 -10.25
N SER A 197 20.00 16.05 -11.05
CA SER A 197 19.98 16.23 -12.50
C SER A 197 19.06 17.36 -12.96
N ARG A 198 19.62 18.24 -13.80
CA ARG A 198 18.86 19.17 -14.67
C ARG A 198 18.52 18.60 -16.04
N ARG A 199 18.93 17.39 -16.36
CA ARG A 199 18.74 16.74 -17.67
C ARG A 199 17.76 15.55 -17.54
N PRO A 200 17.05 15.18 -18.63
CA PRO A 200 17.15 15.71 -19.99
C PRO A 200 16.16 16.85 -20.32
N TRP A 201 15.48 17.42 -19.31
CA TRP A 201 14.40 18.39 -19.55
C TRP A 201 14.79 19.82 -19.18
N PRO A 202 14.04 20.85 -19.61
CA PRO A 202 14.30 22.22 -19.22
C PRO A 202 14.28 22.41 -17.69
N PRO A 203 15.03 23.39 -17.14
CA PRO A 203 15.15 23.63 -15.69
C PRO A 203 13.82 23.78 -14.93
N LEU A 204 12.75 24.19 -15.60
CA LEU A 204 11.41 24.28 -15.01
C LEU A 204 10.80 22.91 -14.64
N THR A 205 11.25 21.86 -15.31
CA THR A 205 10.64 20.51 -15.28
C THR A 205 11.62 19.43 -14.79
N SER A 206 12.91 19.76 -14.69
CA SER A 206 13.95 18.89 -14.13
C SER A 206 13.71 18.60 -12.66
N VAL A 207 14.36 17.57 -12.11
CA VAL A 207 14.21 17.18 -10.70
C VAL A 207 14.85 18.23 -9.79
N ALA A 208 16.11 18.59 -10.05
CA ALA A 208 16.70 19.82 -9.53
C ALA A 208 16.18 20.99 -10.36
N MET A 209 15.06 21.59 -9.95
CA MET A 209 14.40 22.63 -10.74
C MET A 209 15.00 24.00 -10.51
N ARG A 210 14.87 24.87 -11.52
CA ARG A 210 15.21 26.30 -11.41
C ARG A 210 14.31 27.12 -12.31
N TRP A 211 13.70 28.16 -11.75
CA TRP A 211 12.79 29.04 -12.47
C TRP A 211 12.70 30.43 -11.83
N ARG A 212 13.19 31.48 -12.50
CA ARG A 212 13.06 32.88 -12.07
C ARG A 212 13.40 33.10 -10.58
N ASP A 213 12.37 33.22 -9.73
CA ASP A 213 12.41 33.53 -8.30
C ASP A 213 12.43 32.29 -7.39
N ARG A 214 12.51 31.08 -7.94
CA ARG A 214 12.39 29.81 -7.21
C ARG A 214 13.24 28.70 -7.81
N GLY A 215 13.53 27.69 -7.00
CA GLY A 215 14.26 26.51 -7.43
C GLY A 215 14.36 25.50 -6.30
N THR A 216 15.08 24.41 -6.57
CA THR A 216 15.48 23.49 -5.51
C THR A 216 16.52 24.18 -4.63
N VAL A 217 16.17 24.41 -3.36
CA VAL A 217 17.01 25.14 -2.38
C VAL A 217 17.69 24.21 -1.38
N SER A 218 17.30 22.94 -1.35
CA SER A 218 18.03 21.92 -0.60
C SER A 218 17.70 20.50 -1.10
N LEU A 219 18.60 19.59 -0.78
CA LEU A 219 18.42 18.15 -0.93
C LEU A 219 18.66 17.48 0.43
N THR A 220 17.70 16.67 0.86
CA THR A 220 17.82 15.86 2.08
C THR A 220 17.75 14.39 1.71
N GLN A 221 18.73 13.59 2.14
CA GLN A 221 18.69 12.14 2.07
C GLN A 221 18.58 11.56 3.48
N VAL A 222 17.64 10.63 3.69
CA VAL A 222 17.54 9.86 4.93
C VAL A 222 17.78 8.40 4.59
N LYS A 223 18.74 7.77 5.28
CA LYS A 223 19.00 6.34 5.20
C LYS A 223 18.69 5.69 6.54
N VAL A 224 17.77 4.73 6.55
CA VAL A 224 17.44 3.92 7.73
C VAL A 224 18.00 2.53 7.52
N THR A 225 18.87 2.09 8.42
CA THR A 225 19.41 0.73 8.48
C THR A 225 18.85 0.01 9.71
N PRO A 226 19.16 -1.27 9.95
CA PRO A 226 18.75 -1.94 11.18
C PRO A 226 19.26 -1.26 12.46
N GLY A 227 20.44 -0.63 12.42
CA GLY A 227 21.07 0.01 13.58
C GLY A 227 20.97 1.52 13.63
N ASP A 228 20.80 2.20 12.48
CA ASP A 228 21.00 3.64 12.40
C ASP A 228 19.96 4.36 11.55
N VAL A 229 19.78 5.63 11.86
CA VAL A 229 19.20 6.64 10.98
C VAL A 229 20.30 7.64 10.64
N ILE A 230 20.55 7.80 9.34
CA ILE A 230 21.58 8.70 8.81
C ILE A 230 20.88 9.74 7.94
N MET A 231 20.95 11.01 8.32
CA MET A 231 20.45 12.12 7.50
C MET A 231 21.61 12.88 6.88
N ARG A 232 21.50 13.11 5.58
CA ARG A 232 22.45 13.84 4.76
C ARG A 232 21.77 15.07 4.20
N TYR A 233 22.31 16.25 4.49
CA TYR A 233 21.72 17.52 4.10
C TYR A 233 22.66 18.32 3.22
N GLN A 234 22.13 18.82 2.10
CA GLN A 234 22.82 19.69 1.17
C GLN A 234 21.99 20.97 0.98
N PRO A 235 22.41 22.12 1.53
CA PRO A 235 21.78 23.40 1.26
C PRO A 235 22.13 23.91 -0.15
N GLY A 236 21.28 24.78 -0.68
CA GLY A 236 21.41 25.37 -2.00
C GLY A 236 21.02 24.43 -3.16
N ASP A 237 21.38 24.84 -4.37
CA ASP A 237 21.01 24.18 -5.62
C ASP A 237 21.83 22.89 -5.85
N PRO A 238 21.24 21.70 -5.71
CA PRO A 238 21.99 20.44 -5.70
C PRO A 238 22.64 20.11 -7.05
N ALA A 239 22.29 20.81 -8.13
CA ALA A 239 22.91 20.65 -9.44
C ALA A 239 24.20 21.46 -9.61
N THR A 240 24.46 22.46 -8.75
CA THR A 240 25.60 23.38 -8.88
C THR A 240 26.40 23.58 -7.60
N THR A 241 25.82 23.33 -6.43
CA THR A 241 26.53 23.48 -5.15
C THR A 241 27.55 22.34 -5.00
N PRO A 242 28.85 22.65 -4.82
CA PRO A 242 29.88 21.64 -4.51
C PRO A 242 29.56 20.94 -3.18
N HIS A 243 30.11 19.74 -2.97
CA HIS A 243 29.65 18.77 -1.98
C HIS A 243 30.24 18.95 -0.56
N PRO A 244 29.66 19.75 0.35
CA PRO A 244 29.59 19.33 1.74
C PRO A 244 28.16 18.91 2.01
N THR A 245 27.92 17.60 1.89
CA THR A 245 26.71 17.01 2.44
C THR A 245 26.99 16.73 3.91
N GLU A 246 26.54 17.61 4.77
CA GLU A 246 26.62 17.40 6.21
C GLU A 246 25.88 16.11 6.56
N THR A 247 26.50 15.27 7.37
CA THR A 247 25.97 13.96 7.74
C THR A 247 25.71 13.94 9.24
N PHE A 248 24.45 13.63 9.58
CA PHE A 248 23.96 13.53 10.94
C PHE A 248 23.49 12.11 11.18
N ARG A 249 23.76 11.57 12.36
CA ARG A 249 23.48 10.17 12.69
C ARG A 249 22.75 10.08 14.01
N LEU A 250 21.77 9.18 14.05
CA LEU A 250 21.02 8.81 15.22
C LEU A 250 21.01 7.28 15.32
N GLU A 251 21.51 6.75 16.42
CA GLU A 251 21.41 5.32 16.71
C GLU A 251 19.97 4.94 17.02
N ARG A 252 19.53 3.78 16.49
CA ARG A 252 18.16 3.34 16.70
C ARG A 252 17.96 2.72 18.07
N THR A 253 16.90 3.12 18.77
CA THR A 253 16.55 2.59 20.09
C THR A 253 15.35 1.65 19.99
N GLY A 254 15.43 0.57 20.77
CA GLY A 254 14.49 -0.55 20.76
C GLY A 254 14.97 -1.70 19.88
N THR A 255 14.94 -2.92 20.43
CA THR A 255 14.92 -4.12 19.58
C THR A 255 13.75 -4.00 18.61
N PRO A 256 13.88 -4.38 17.33
CA PRO A 256 12.74 -4.39 16.41
C PRO A 256 11.66 -5.33 16.96
N LYS A 257 10.67 -4.80 17.69
CA LYS A 257 9.60 -5.57 18.31
C LYS A 257 8.23 -4.90 18.13
N PRO A 258 7.22 -5.65 17.65
CA PRO A 258 7.32 -7.00 17.12
C PRO A 258 7.75 -6.96 15.64
N GLU A 259 8.90 -7.56 15.35
CA GLU A 259 9.15 -8.31 14.11
C GLU A 259 8.77 -7.66 12.77
N ARG A 260 9.21 -6.44 12.48
CA ARG A 260 9.52 -6.09 11.07
C ARG A 260 10.91 -6.58 10.70
N LYS A 261 11.19 -7.85 11.00
CA LYS A 261 12.34 -8.54 10.44
C LYS A 261 12.02 -8.82 8.98
N ILE A 262 13.03 -8.73 8.13
CA ILE A 262 12.99 -9.32 6.80
C ILE A 262 12.45 -10.75 6.95
N ILE A 263 11.38 -11.08 6.23
CA ILE A 263 10.89 -12.44 6.16
C ILE A 263 11.69 -13.07 5.01
N PRO A 264 12.75 -13.85 5.32
CA PRO A 264 13.51 -14.51 4.27
C PRO A 264 12.54 -15.43 3.52
N CYS A 265 12.64 -15.43 2.20
CA CYS A 265 11.95 -16.47 1.45
C CYS A 265 12.75 -17.76 1.54
N GLU A 266 12.03 -18.88 1.65
CA GLU A 266 12.62 -20.19 1.42
C GLU A 266 13.32 -20.19 0.05
N PRO A 267 14.43 -20.93 -0.13
CA PRO A 267 15.08 -21.07 -1.43
C PRO A 267 14.03 -21.41 -2.49
N PHE A 268 13.95 -20.57 -3.52
CA PHE A 268 12.98 -20.77 -4.58
C PHE A 268 13.29 -22.11 -5.25
N PRO A 269 12.35 -23.05 -5.37
CA PRO A 269 12.58 -24.22 -6.19
C PRO A 269 12.84 -23.77 -7.62
N ASP A 270 13.71 -24.49 -8.31
CA ASP A 270 13.94 -24.26 -9.74
C ASP A 270 12.70 -24.59 -10.59
N ASP A 271 11.75 -25.32 -10.01
CA ASP A 271 10.47 -25.66 -10.62
C ASP A 271 9.56 -24.42 -10.75
N PRO A 272 9.22 -24.00 -11.98
CA PRO A 272 8.26 -22.93 -12.20
C PRO A 272 6.84 -23.35 -11.81
N VAL A 273 5.94 -22.37 -11.66
CA VAL A 273 4.50 -22.64 -11.55
C VAL A 273 4.03 -23.30 -12.85
N ASP A 274 3.59 -24.57 -12.77
CA ASP A 274 2.94 -25.29 -13.87
C ASP A 274 1.44 -25.40 -13.61
N VAL A 275 0.66 -24.63 -14.35
CA VAL A 275 -0.80 -24.55 -14.21
C VAL A 275 -1.46 -25.89 -14.51
N ILE A 276 -0.92 -26.66 -15.46
CA ILE A 276 -1.51 -27.95 -15.86
C ILE A 276 -1.25 -29.01 -14.78
N ARG A 277 -0.06 -29.00 -14.17
CA ARG A 277 0.25 -29.87 -13.01
C ARG A 277 -0.70 -29.58 -11.86
N LEU A 278 -0.86 -28.31 -11.48
CA LEU A 278 -1.72 -27.89 -10.37
C LEU A 278 -3.20 -28.22 -10.59
N LEU A 279 -3.70 -28.04 -11.81
CA LEU A 279 -5.06 -28.46 -12.16
C LEU A 279 -5.21 -29.98 -12.13
N GLY A 280 -4.18 -30.71 -12.54
CA GLY A 280 -4.15 -32.17 -12.51
C GLY A 280 -4.18 -32.75 -11.11
N GLU A 281 -3.47 -32.15 -10.15
CA GLU A 281 -3.52 -32.54 -8.74
C GLU A 281 -4.94 -32.43 -8.15
N LYS A 282 -5.71 -31.43 -8.58
CA LYS A 282 -7.10 -31.23 -8.14
C LYS A 282 -8.12 -32.04 -8.95
N ASN A 283 -7.80 -32.40 -10.20
CA ASN A 283 -8.66 -33.20 -11.07
C ASN A 283 -7.81 -34.10 -12.00
N PRO A 284 -7.38 -35.29 -11.51
CA PRO A 284 -6.51 -36.19 -12.27
C PRO A 284 -7.13 -36.68 -13.58
N ALA A 285 -8.45 -36.92 -13.59
CA ALA A 285 -9.19 -37.38 -14.77
C ALA A 285 -9.17 -36.36 -15.92
N MET A 286 -9.17 -35.07 -15.58
CA MET A 286 -9.05 -33.99 -16.57
C MET A 286 -7.64 -33.96 -17.19
N GLN A 287 -6.57 -34.17 -16.40
CA GLN A 287 -5.20 -34.07 -16.89
C GLN A 287 -4.87 -35.12 -17.97
N GLN A 288 -5.45 -36.32 -17.83
CA GLN A 288 -5.26 -37.45 -18.75
C GLN A 288 -6.02 -37.27 -20.06
N SER A 289 -7.19 -36.59 -20.03
CA SER A 289 -8.08 -36.44 -21.19
C SER A 289 -7.89 -35.13 -21.97
N LEU A 290 -7.13 -34.17 -21.45
CA LEU A 290 -6.98 -32.85 -22.09
C LEU A 290 -6.03 -32.87 -23.30
N PRO A 291 -6.48 -32.49 -24.52
CA PRO A 291 -5.61 -32.41 -25.69
C PRO A 291 -4.53 -31.32 -25.55
N GLY A 292 -3.40 -31.48 -26.25
CA GLY A 292 -2.25 -30.57 -26.15
C GLY A 292 -2.58 -29.11 -26.45
N ILE A 293 -3.43 -28.86 -27.44
CA ILE A 293 -3.90 -27.50 -27.79
C ILE A 293 -4.67 -26.86 -26.62
N ALA A 294 -5.53 -27.63 -25.93
CA ALA A 294 -6.25 -27.15 -24.76
C ALA A 294 -5.31 -26.85 -23.59
N LYS A 295 -4.29 -27.68 -23.36
CA LYS A 295 -3.25 -27.42 -22.33
C LYS A 295 -2.53 -26.10 -22.61
N SER A 296 -2.11 -25.87 -23.85
CA SER A 296 -1.48 -24.60 -24.26
C SER A 296 -2.40 -23.39 -24.09
N ALA A 297 -3.69 -23.52 -24.44
CA ALA A 297 -4.67 -22.47 -24.25
C ALA A 297 -4.88 -22.12 -22.76
N LEU A 298 -4.97 -23.13 -21.88
CA LEU A 298 -5.12 -22.92 -20.43
C LEU A 298 -3.90 -22.20 -19.83
N ARG A 299 -2.68 -22.57 -20.24
CA ARG A 299 -1.45 -21.87 -19.81
C ARG A 299 -1.44 -20.39 -20.23
N LEU A 300 -1.90 -20.10 -21.45
CA LEU A 300 -2.00 -18.74 -21.96
C LEU A 300 -3.06 -17.93 -21.20
N ILE A 301 -4.24 -18.50 -20.97
CA ILE A 301 -5.33 -17.89 -20.20
C ILE A 301 -4.85 -17.56 -18.78
N ALA A 302 -4.23 -18.53 -18.11
CA ALA A 302 -3.69 -18.37 -16.77
C ALA A 302 -2.45 -17.44 -16.72
N ARG A 303 -1.94 -17.02 -17.88
CA ARG A 303 -0.73 -16.21 -18.03
C ARG A 303 0.48 -16.80 -17.31
N GLU A 304 0.66 -18.12 -17.40
CA GLU A 304 1.72 -18.86 -16.71
C GLU A 304 3.12 -18.25 -16.94
N ARG A 305 3.45 -17.91 -18.20
CA ARG A 305 4.72 -17.24 -18.54
C ARG A 305 4.89 -15.90 -17.84
N THR A 306 3.84 -15.10 -17.74
CA THR A 306 3.88 -13.79 -17.06
C THR A 306 4.07 -13.97 -15.56
N ILE A 307 3.40 -14.96 -14.96
CA ILE A 307 3.57 -15.32 -13.54
C ILE A 307 5.02 -15.70 -13.28
N ASN A 308 5.55 -16.68 -14.01
CA ASN A 308 6.92 -17.19 -13.80
C ASN A 308 7.98 -16.11 -14.07
N ASN A 309 7.82 -15.31 -15.12
CA ASN A 309 8.71 -14.16 -15.37
C ASN A 309 8.67 -13.15 -14.21
N GLY A 310 7.49 -12.91 -13.64
CA GLY A 310 7.34 -12.02 -12.48
C GLY A 310 8.00 -12.60 -11.22
N LEU A 311 7.77 -13.87 -10.93
CA LEU A 311 8.34 -14.57 -9.77
C LEU A 311 9.86 -14.65 -9.86
N ASN A 312 10.41 -14.97 -11.02
CA ASN A 312 11.87 -15.00 -11.23
C ASN A 312 12.53 -13.65 -10.97
N ARG A 313 11.86 -12.54 -11.31
CA ARG A 313 12.39 -11.19 -11.09
C ARG A 313 12.35 -10.74 -9.63
N VAL A 314 11.54 -11.40 -8.80
CA VAL A 314 11.47 -11.13 -7.35
C VAL A 314 12.11 -12.23 -6.51
N ARG A 315 12.71 -13.27 -7.13
CA ARG A 315 13.27 -14.47 -6.48
C ARG A 315 14.14 -14.17 -5.26
N GLU A 316 15.01 -13.16 -5.37
CA GLU A 316 15.98 -12.78 -4.34
C GLU A 316 15.43 -11.76 -3.34
N LEU A 317 14.19 -11.30 -3.53
CA LEU A 317 13.57 -10.33 -2.64
C LEU A 317 12.96 -11.03 -1.41
N PRO A 318 13.02 -10.38 -0.24
CA PRO A 318 12.28 -10.88 0.90
C PRO A 318 10.77 -10.93 0.67
N CYS A 319 10.12 -11.86 1.36
CA CYS A 319 8.71 -12.16 1.15
C CYS A 319 7.81 -10.97 1.49
N ASN A 320 8.23 -10.09 2.40
CA ASN A 320 7.50 -8.85 2.74
C ASN A 320 7.51 -7.75 1.68
N PHE A 321 8.22 -7.92 0.56
CA PHE A 321 8.17 -6.98 -0.57
C PHE A 321 7.25 -7.43 -1.71
N ILE A 322 6.75 -8.68 -1.69
CA ILE A 322 5.98 -9.23 -2.82
C ILE A 322 4.74 -8.41 -3.14
N SER A 323 4.01 -7.98 -2.11
CA SER A 323 2.77 -7.22 -2.26
C SER A 323 3.04 -5.82 -2.83
N ALA A 324 4.07 -5.13 -2.34
CA ALA A 324 4.52 -3.84 -2.85
C ALA A 324 4.97 -3.92 -4.32
N LYS A 325 5.75 -4.94 -4.67
CA LYS A 325 6.23 -5.17 -6.05
C LYS A 325 5.09 -5.52 -7.00
N ALA A 326 4.15 -6.35 -6.55
CA ALA A 326 2.95 -6.67 -7.30
C ALA A 326 2.08 -5.43 -7.59
N LEU A 327 1.86 -4.57 -6.59
CA LEU A 327 1.14 -3.31 -6.77
C LEU A 327 1.90 -2.34 -7.69
N HIS A 328 3.23 -2.24 -7.55
CA HIS A 328 4.04 -1.42 -8.45
C HIS A 328 3.97 -1.91 -9.90
N TYR A 329 4.07 -3.23 -10.13
CA TYR A 329 4.01 -3.82 -11.46
C TYR A 329 2.65 -3.63 -12.14
N THR A 330 1.58 -3.79 -11.37
CA THR A 330 0.20 -3.57 -11.85
C THR A 330 -0.15 -2.08 -11.91
N GLY A 331 0.55 -1.22 -11.17
CA GLY A 331 0.19 0.18 -11.00
C GLY A 331 -1.14 0.38 -10.26
N VAL A 332 -1.60 -0.64 -9.53
CA VAL A 332 -2.84 -0.61 -8.76
C VAL A 332 -2.61 0.13 -7.44
N ARG A 333 -3.58 0.97 -7.05
CA ARG A 333 -3.56 1.70 -5.78
C ARG A 333 -4.87 1.49 -5.01
N GLY A 334 -4.78 1.42 -3.70
CA GLY A 334 -5.93 1.41 -2.80
C GLY A 334 -6.16 2.80 -2.22
N HIS A 335 -7.41 3.25 -2.18
CA HIS A 335 -7.86 4.48 -1.56
C HIS A 335 -8.72 4.09 -0.37
N LEU A 336 -8.16 4.26 0.81
CA LEU A 336 -8.72 3.80 2.05
C LEU A 336 -9.43 4.93 2.75
N GLU A 337 -10.67 4.64 3.09
CA GLU A 337 -11.55 5.52 3.82
C GLU A 337 -11.94 4.80 5.12
N PRO A 338 -11.43 5.23 6.29
CA PRO A 338 -11.96 4.71 7.53
C PRO A 338 -13.42 5.16 7.66
N ALA A 339 -14.34 4.21 7.88
CA ALA A 339 -15.75 4.53 8.03
C ALA A 339 -15.98 5.34 9.31
N SER A 340 -15.30 5.05 10.42
CA SER A 340 -15.38 5.88 11.64
C SER A 340 -14.26 5.68 12.69
N GLY A 341 -13.28 4.78 12.52
CA GLY A 341 -12.44 4.33 13.64
C GLY A 341 -10.96 4.07 13.37
N ALA A 342 -10.19 4.01 14.45
CA ALA A 342 -8.81 3.53 14.45
C ALA A 342 -8.79 2.01 14.21
N LEU A 343 -7.71 1.52 13.58
CA LEU A 343 -7.50 0.07 13.49
C LEU A 343 -7.31 -0.52 14.91
N PRO A 344 -7.85 -1.72 15.19
CA PRO A 344 -7.75 -2.31 16.51
C PRO A 344 -6.29 -2.64 16.87
N PRO A 345 -5.89 -2.58 18.15
CA PRO A 345 -4.55 -3.01 18.53
C PRO A 345 -4.28 -4.48 18.18
N PRO A 346 -3.05 -4.88 17.82
CA PRO A 346 -2.71 -6.27 17.49
C PRO A 346 -3.09 -7.29 18.57
N GLU A 347 -3.08 -6.88 19.84
CA GLU A 347 -3.40 -7.69 21.01
C GLU A 347 -4.84 -8.22 21.00
N THR A 348 -5.74 -7.56 20.28
CA THR A 348 -7.13 -8.00 20.14
C THR A 348 -7.33 -9.10 19.07
N ARG A 349 -6.21 -9.54 18.46
CA ARG A 349 -6.13 -10.63 17.47
C ARG A 349 -7.14 -10.47 16.33
N PRO A 350 -7.19 -9.30 15.66
CA PRO A 350 -8.29 -8.94 14.78
C PRO A 350 -8.47 -9.91 13.60
N VAL A 351 -9.73 -10.12 13.22
CA VAL A 351 -10.16 -10.88 12.05
C VAL A 351 -10.86 -9.94 11.09
N PHE A 352 -10.20 -9.63 9.98
CA PHE A 352 -10.74 -8.82 8.91
C PHE A 352 -11.60 -9.70 8.00
N LEU A 353 -12.87 -9.33 7.84
CA LEU A 353 -13.83 -10.01 6.98
C LEU A 353 -14.19 -9.09 5.82
N ALA A 354 -13.90 -9.50 4.59
CA ALA A 354 -14.18 -8.66 3.43
C ALA A 354 -14.95 -9.35 2.31
N ASN A 355 -15.60 -8.53 1.49
CA ASN A 355 -16.07 -8.93 0.18
C ASN A 355 -14.89 -9.17 -0.79
N HIS A 356 -15.12 -9.96 -1.84
CA HIS A 356 -14.07 -10.34 -2.79
C HIS A 356 -14.41 -10.01 -4.26
N PRO A 357 -14.46 -8.74 -4.67
CA PRO A 357 -14.93 -8.37 -6.00
C PRO A 357 -14.02 -8.79 -7.16
N THR A 358 -12.69 -8.74 -6.99
CA THR A 358 -11.73 -8.89 -8.09
C THR A 358 -10.82 -10.10 -8.00
N GLY A 359 -10.65 -10.70 -6.83
CA GLY A 359 -9.81 -11.88 -6.67
C GLY A 359 -8.40 -11.53 -6.20
N GLY A 360 -7.38 -11.96 -6.96
CA GLY A 360 -5.98 -11.84 -6.55
C GLY A 360 -5.51 -10.42 -6.22
N LEU A 361 -6.10 -9.39 -6.87
CA LEU A 361 -5.77 -7.99 -6.56
C LEU A 361 -6.31 -7.56 -5.20
N ASP A 362 -7.52 -7.97 -4.83
CA ASP A 362 -8.07 -7.71 -3.49
C ASP A 362 -7.14 -8.26 -2.41
N GLY A 363 -6.69 -9.51 -2.61
CA GLY A 363 -5.79 -10.19 -1.68
C GLY A 363 -4.44 -9.50 -1.56
N ILE A 364 -3.81 -9.13 -2.68
CA ILE A 364 -2.51 -8.42 -2.66
C ILE A 364 -2.64 -7.01 -2.07
N LEU A 365 -3.72 -6.30 -2.39
CA LEU A 365 -3.95 -4.94 -1.90
C LEU A 365 -4.17 -4.92 -0.39
N ILE A 366 -5.05 -5.80 0.12
CA ILE A 366 -5.28 -5.94 1.56
C ILE A 366 -4.03 -6.47 2.26
N LEU A 367 -3.33 -7.45 1.68
CA LEU A 367 -2.08 -7.93 2.26
C LEU A 367 -1.08 -6.78 2.39
N HIS A 368 -0.87 -5.98 1.34
CA HIS A 368 0.04 -4.85 1.40
C HIS A 368 -0.35 -3.86 2.51
N TRP A 369 -1.63 -3.48 2.54
CA TRP A 369 -2.16 -2.57 3.55
C TRP A 369 -2.03 -3.13 4.97
N LEU A 370 -2.62 -4.29 5.25
CA LEU A 370 -2.65 -4.87 6.59
C LEU A 370 -1.27 -5.28 7.07
N SER A 371 -0.37 -5.79 6.22
CA SER A 371 1.00 -6.13 6.64
C SER A 371 1.80 -4.91 7.08
N THR A 372 1.40 -3.71 6.63
CA THR A 372 2.01 -2.46 7.09
C THR A 372 1.67 -2.18 8.56
N TYR A 373 0.46 -2.48 9.01
CA TYR A 373 0.04 -2.31 10.41
C TYR A 373 0.31 -3.57 11.26
N TYR A 374 0.11 -4.74 10.69
CA TYR A 374 0.21 -6.06 11.32
C TYR A 374 1.21 -6.95 10.56
N PRO A 375 2.53 -6.85 10.85
CA PRO A 375 3.56 -7.58 10.11
C PRO A 375 3.34 -9.10 10.00
N GLY A 376 2.66 -9.70 10.99
CA GLY A 376 2.35 -11.14 11.02
C GLY A 376 0.96 -11.54 10.50
N ILE A 377 0.22 -10.63 9.84
CA ILE A 377 -1.10 -10.91 9.26
C ILE A 377 -1.10 -12.19 8.40
N ARG A 378 -2.11 -13.05 8.58
CA ARG A 378 -2.30 -14.24 7.74
C ARG A 378 -3.63 -14.24 7.01
N LEU A 379 -3.61 -14.54 5.72
CA LEU A 379 -4.74 -14.61 4.81
C LEU A 379 -5.21 -16.06 4.68
N ILE A 380 -6.48 -16.31 5.00
CA ILE A 380 -7.12 -17.60 4.77
C ILE A 380 -7.58 -17.64 3.31
N VAL A 381 -6.84 -18.37 2.47
CA VAL A 381 -7.06 -18.43 1.03
C VAL A 381 -6.95 -19.84 0.49
N ASN A 382 -7.26 -20.01 -0.79
CA ASN A 382 -7.14 -21.28 -1.47
C ASN A 382 -5.68 -21.78 -1.50
N ASP A 383 -5.50 -23.08 -1.34
CA ASP A 383 -4.19 -23.74 -1.29
C ASP A 383 -3.37 -23.63 -2.58
N LEU A 384 -3.98 -23.36 -3.73
CA LEU A 384 -3.22 -23.13 -4.98
C LEU A 384 -2.27 -21.94 -4.89
N LEU A 385 -2.60 -20.91 -4.10
CA LEU A 385 -1.70 -19.76 -3.87
C LEU A 385 -0.45 -20.14 -3.07
N TRP A 386 -0.42 -21.32 -2.43
CA TRP A 386 0.76 -21.86 -1.76
C TRP A 386 1.94 -22.14 -2.71
N ASN A 387 1.66 -22.26 -4.00
CA ASN A 387 2.67 -22.39 -5.06
C ASN A 387 3.39 -21.06 -5.35
N ILE A 388 2.89 -19.95 -4.82
CA ILE A 388 3.60 -18.68 -4.83
C ILE A 388 4.42 -18.61 -3.54
N HIS A 389 5.68 -19.05 -3.60
CA HIS A 389 6.55 -19.18 -2.43
C HIS A 389 6.66 -17.89 -1.59
N HIS A 390 6.76 -16.74 -2.24
CA HIS A 390 6.80 -15.43 -1.58
C HIS A 390 5.57 -15.14 -0.69
N MET A 391 4.45 -15.79 -0.96
CA MET A 391 3.19 -15.57 -0.24
C MET A 391 3.00 -16.54 0.93
N ARG A 392 3.77 -17.64 1.01
CA ARG A 392 3.61 -18.68 2.04
C ARG A 392 3.60 -18.15 3.48
N PRO A 393 4.47 -17.20 3.88
CA PRO A 393 4.45 -16.66 5.25
C PRO A 393 3.12 -16.02 5.62
N TYR A 394 2.40 -15.49 4.64
CA TYR A 394 1.12 -14.80 4.82
C TYR A 394 -0.08 -15.70 4.57
N ILE A 395 0.08 -16.94 4.10
CA ILE A 395 -1.06 -17.77 3.71
C ILE A 395 -1.36 -18.79 4.80
N VAL A 396 -2.66 -18.98 5.06
CA VAL A 396 -3.23 -20.16 5.69
C VAL A 396 -3.96 -20.93 4.59
N PRO A 397 -3.36 -22.00 4.03
CA PRO A 397 -3.89 -22.67 2.85
C PRO A 397 -5.07 -23.56 3.24
N VAL A 398 -6.25 -23.22 2.73
CA VAL A 398 -7.48 -23.99 2.96
C VAL A 398 -7.93 -24.61 1.66
N ASP A 399 -8.08 -25.94 1.67
CA ASP A 399 -8.65 -26.65 0.52
C ASP A 399 -10.15 -26.37 0.44
N MET A 400 -10.52 -25.43 -0.43
CA MET A 400 -11.92 -25.02 -0.60
C MET A 400 -12.74 -26.01 -1.43
N TYR A 401 -12.10 -26.99 -2.08
CA TYR A 401 -12.71 -27.88 -3.07
C TYR A 401 -12.51 -29.38 -2.78
N GLY A 402 -11.63 -29.74 -1.85
CA GLY A 402 -11.35 -31.13 -1.43
C GLY A 402 -11.83 -31.45 -0.01
N ASP A 403 -10.94 -31.94 0.85
CA ASP A 403 -11.30 -32.49 2.17
C ASP A 403 -11.72 -31.40 3.18
N SER A 404 -13.03 -31.31 3.39
CA SER A 404 -13.67 -30.40 4.34
C SER A 404 -13.16 -30.52 5.79
N ARG A 405 -12.69 -31.70 6.23
CA ARG A 405 -12.19 -31.90 7.61
C ARG A 405 -10.82 -31.27 7.79
N LYS A 406 -9.91 -31.51 6.84
CA LYS A 406 -8.58 -30.88 6.83
C LYS A 406 -8.69 -29.36 6.73
N ALA A 407 -9.55 -28.88 5.85
CA ALA A 407 -9.86 -27.45 5.71
C ALA A 407 -10.34 -26.82 7.04
N LEU A 408 -11.24 -27.50 7.75
CA LEU A 408 -11.74 -27.03 9.04
C LEU A 408 -10.63 -27.00 10.10
N ARG A 409 -9.80 -28.03 10.19
CA ARG A 409 -8.68 -28.09 11.15
C ARG A 409 -7.70 -26.95 10.94
N THR A 410 -7.27 -26.72 9.70
CA THR A 410 -6.37 -25.60 9.37
C THR A 410 -6.96 -24.24 9.75
N MET A 411 -8.27 -24.06 9.56
CA MET A 411 -8.94 -22.83 10.02
C MET A 411 -8.96 -22.73 11.55
N VAL A 412 -9.28 -23.80 12.27
CA VAL A 412 -9.28 -23.80 13.75
C VAL A 412 -7.90 -23.41 14.28
N ASP A 413 -6.84 -24.06 13.80
CA ASP A 413 -5.47 -23.78 14.23
C ASP A 413 -5.08 -22.31 13.97
N ALA A 414 -5.50 -21.76 12.82
CA ALA A 414 -5.26 -20.35 12.50
C ALA A 414 -6.00 -19.39 13.44
N PHE A 415 -7.28 -19.66 13.75
CA PHE A 415 -8.08 -18.85 14.67
C PHE A 415 -7.65 -19.01 16.14
N GLU A 416 -7.00 -20.11 16.50
CA GLU A 416 -6.44 -20.30 17.84
C GLU A 416 -5.15 -19.51 18.06
N GLY A 417 -4.33 -19.29 17.04
CA GLY A 417 -3.06 -18.54 17.15
C GLY A 417 -3.21 -17.04 17.46
N ASP A 418 -2.11 -16.33 17.65
CA ASP A 418 -2.11 -14.90 18.02
C ASP A 418 -2.11 -13.94 16.83
N GLN A 419 -1.89 -14.46 15.63
CA GLN A 419 -1.76 -13.61 14.46
C GLN A 419 -3.12 -13.04 14.03
N PRO A 420 -3.17 -11.76 13.61
CA PRO A 420 -4.29 -11.20 12.90
C PRO A 420 -4.62 -12.05 11.66
N LEU A 421 -5.91 -12.12 11.30
CA LEU A 421 -6.39 -12.91 10.18
C LEU A 421 -7.16 -12.05 9.18
N MET A 422 -7.04 -12.40 7.91
CA MET A 422 -7.86 -11.85 6.83
C MET A 422 -8.61 -12.97 6.13
N VAL A 423 -9.93 -12.84 5.98
CA VAL A 423 -10.79 -13.87 5.42
C VAL A 423 -11.79 -13.26 4.43
N PHE A 424 -11.95 -13.90 3.28
CA PHE A 424 -13.04 -13.63 2.34
C PHE A 424 -14.15 -14.68 2.56
N PRO A 425 -15.21 -14.40 3.34
CA PRO A 425 -16.09 -15.45 3.88
C PRO A 425 -16.95 -16.16 2.85
N SER A 426 -17.19 -15.52 1.69
CA SER A 426 -17.87 -16.12 0.54
C SER A 426 -17.05 -17.26 -0.10
N GLY A 427 -15.71 -17.23 0.04
CA GLY A 427 -14.78 -18.19 -0.54
C GLY A 427 -14.70 -18.15 -2.08
N ARG A 428 -15.40 -17.21 -2.72
CA ARG A 428 -15.44 -17.01 -4.18
C ARG A 428 -15.58 -15.53 -4.49
N THR A 429 -15.10 -15.15 -5.67
CA THR A 429 -15.25 -13.75 -6.10
C THR A 429 -16.70 -13.39 -6.41
N ALA A 430 -17.07 -12.12 -6.26
CA ALA A 430 -18.42 -11.66 -6.55
C ALA A 430 -18.81 -11.86 -8.04
N ARG A 431 -20.11 -11.98 -8.31
CA ARG A 431 -20.65 -12.25 -9.66
C ARG A 431 -21.69 -11.20 -10.04
N LYS A 432 -21.74 -10.83 -11.31
CA LYS A 432 -22.81 -9.94 -11.81
C LYS A 432 -24.10 -10.73 -12.04
N LYS A 433 -25.11 -10.49 -11.20
CA LYS A 433 -26.49 -10.95 -11.41
C LYS A 433 -27.36 -9.73 -11.71
N ASN A 434 -28.08 -9.74 -12.84
CA ASN A 434 -28.93 -8.63 -13.29
C ASN A 434 -28.25 -7.25 -13.35
N GLY A 435 -26.96 -7.21 -13.70
CA GLY A 435 -26.19 -5.96 -13.82
C GLY A 435 -25.49 -5.52 -12.52
N VAL A 436 -26.01 -5.94 -11.36
CA VAL A 436 -25.48 -5.64 -10.02
C VAL A 436 -24.43 -6.67 -9.61
N LEU A 437 -23.37 -6.21 -8.93
CA LEU A 437 -22.37 -7.10 -8.37
C LEU A 437 -22.90 -7.72 -7.08
N THR A 438 -23.23 -9.01 -7.12
CA THR A 438 -23.75 -9.75 -5.96
C THR A 438 -22.68 -10.73 -5.48
N GLU A 439 -22.33 -10.63 -4.20
CA GLU A 439 -21.50 -11.63 -3.54
C GLU A 439 -22.34 -12.84 -3.12
N GLU A 440 -21.74 -14.03 -3.10
CA GLU A 440 -22.38 -15.23 -2.53
C GLU A 440 -22.57 -15.10 -1.01
N PRO A 441 -23.49 -15.88 -0.39
CA PRO A 441 -23.69 -15.87 1.05
C PRO A 441 -22.38 -16.13 1.82
N TRP A 442 -22.17 -15.39 2.91
CA TRP A 442 -20.99 -15.55 3.75
C TRP A 442 -21.08 -16.84 4.56
N ARG A 443 -19.98 -17.61 4.61
CA ARG A 443 -19.92 -18.83 5.42
C ARG A 443 -19.91 -18.49 6.91
N LYS A 444 -20.62 -19.28 7.72
CA LYS A 444 -20.72 -19.09 9.18
C LYS A 444 -19.44 -19.40 9.96
N ASN A 445 -18.56 -20.26 9.44
CA ASN A 445 -17.42 -20.79 10.20
C ASN A 445 -16.42 -19.71 10.65
N PRO A 446 -15.99 -18.75 9.80
CA PRO A 446 -15.13 -17.65 10.25
C PRO A 446 -15.73 -16.85 11.42
N VAL A 447 -17.03 -16.57 11.38
CA VAL A 447 -17.74 -15.84 12.44
C VAL A 447 -17.82 -16.67 13.72
N LYS A 448 -18.21 -17.94 13.61
CA LYS A 448 -18.23 -18.89 14.73
C LYS A 448 -16.87 -18.98 15.42
N MET A 449 -15.78 -19.05 14.65
CA MET A 449 -14.43 -19.17 15.20
C MET A 449 -13.94 -17.84 15.81
N ALA A 450 -14.26 -16.70 15.20
CA ALA A 450 -13.95 -15.39 15.79
C ALA A 450 -14.60 -15.26 17.18
N LEU A 451 -15.87 -15.64 17.31
CA LEU A 451 -16.60 -15.65 18.58
C LEU A 451 -16.01 -16.64 19.60
N LYS A 452 -15.72 -17.87 19.17
CA LYS A 452 -15.15 -18.92 20.03
C LYS A 452 -13.81 -18.50 20.63
N HIS A 453 -12.97 -17.84 19.84
CA HIS A 453 -11.61 -17.45 20.23
C HIS A 453 -11.52 -15.99 20.70
N GLN A 454 -12.66 -15.32 20.96
CA GLN A 454 -12.72 -13.97 21.53
C GLN A 454 -11.92 -12.94 20.71
N ARG A 455 -11.99 -13.04 19.38
CA ARG A 455 -11.25 -12.15 18.47
C ARG A 455 -12.11 -10.96 18.05
N THR A 456 -11.47 -9.80 17.88
CA THR A 456 -12.14 -8.62 17.32
C THR A 456 -12.44 -8.81 15.84
N VAL A 457 -13.68 -8.58 15.40
CA VAL A 457 -14.09 -8.69 14.00
C VAL A 457 -14.09 -7.32 13.36
N VAL A 458 -13.49 -7.17 12.17
CA VAL A 458 -13.46 -5.91 11.43
C VAL A 458 -14.04 -6.13 10.04
N PRO A 459 -15.23 -5.59 9.70
CA PRO A 459 -15.76 -5.65 8.35
C PRO A 459 -14.98 -4.71 7.41
N VAL A 460 -14.64 -5.18 6.22
CA VAL A 460 -13.91 -4.40 5.21
C VAL A 460 -14.62 -4.51 3.87
N HIS A 461 -14.97 -3.38 3.27
CA HIS A 461 -15.51 -3.33 1.92
C HIS A 461 -14.44 -2.95 0.92
N ILE A 462 -14.40 -3.63 -0.20
CA ILE A 462 -13.56 -3.33 -1.35
C ILE A 462 -14.49 -2.98 -2.50
N GLU A 463 -14.29 -1.80 -3.06
CA GLU A 463 -14.96 -1.38 -4.29
C GLU A 463 -14.17 -1.90 -5.49
N GLY A 464 -14.83 -2.67 -6.33
CA GLY A 464 -14.20 -3.19 -7.54
C GLY A 464 -15.15 -4.02 -8.38
N TYR A 465 -14.83 -4.17 -9.66
CA TYR A 465 -15.54 -5.07 -10.57
C TYR A 465 -14.52 -5.71 -11.51
N ASN A 466 -14.69 -6.98 -11.86
CA ASN A 466 -13.87 -7.68 -12.87
C ASN A 466 -14.18 -7.24 -14.31
N SER A 467 -13.35 -7.59 -15.31
CA SER A 467 -13.59 -7.17 -16.69
C SER A 467 -14.86 -7.81 -17.28
N ARG A 468 -15.39 -7.22 -18.38
CA ARG A 468 -16.53 -7.79 -19.12
C ARG A 468 -16.22 -9.19 -19.65
N LEU A 469 -14.95 -9.48 -19.97
CA LEU A 469 -14.49 -10.78 -20.43
C LEU A 469 -14.60 -11.83 -19.32
N PHE A 470 -14.17 -11.51 -18.09
CA PHE A 470 -14.33 -12.41 -16.94
C PHE A 470 -15.80 -12.79 -16.71
N TYR A 471 -16.70 -11.80 -16.69
CA TYR A 471 -18.12 -12.06 -16.50
C TYR A 471 -18.76 -12.79 -17.71
N GLY A 472 -18.27 -12.54 -18.92
CA GLY A 472 -18.69 -13.26 -20.13
C GLY A 472 -18.31 -14.73 -20.08
N VAL A 473 -17.06 -15.04 -19.69
CA VAL A 473 -16.57 -16.42 -19.53
C VAL A 473 -17.32 -17.15 -18.40
N ALA A 474 -17.59 -16.49 -17.27
CA ALA A 474 -18.37 -17.09 -16.17
C ALA A 474 -19.81 -17.45 -16.61
N ARG A 475 -20.45 -16.58 -17.39
CA ARG A 475 -21.77 -16.85 -18.00
C ARG A 475 -21.70 -18.00 -19.00
N LEU A 476 -20.70 -17.98 -19.89
CA LEU A 476 -20.52 -19.03 -20.90
C LEU A 476 -20.23 -20.39 -20.26
N ARG A 477 -19.43 -20.45 -19.20
CA ARG A 477 -19.19 -21.69 -18.42
C ARG A 477 -20.46 -22.23 -17.81
N THR A 478 -21.26 -21.37 -17.18
CA THR A 478 -22.55 -21.75 -16.57
C THR A 478 -23.53 -22.24 -17.64
N LEU A 479 -23.56 -21.57 -18.80
CA LEU A 479 -24.38 -21.94 -19.95
C LEU A 479 -23.96 -23.29 -20.57
N LEU A 480 -22.66 -23.51 -20.71
CA LEU A 480 -22.08 -24.72 -21.32
C LEU A 480 -21.83 -25.86 -20.31
N ARG A 481 -22.19 -25.70 -19.03
CA ARG A 481 -22.01 -26.68 -17.94
C ARG A 481 -20.59 -27.25 -17.82
N ILE A 482 -19.57 -26.45 -18.13
CA ILE A 482 -18.18 -26.90 -18.06
C ILE A 482 -17.79 -27.09 -16.58
N PRO A 483 -17.39 -28.30 -16.15
CA PRO A 483 -17.09 -28.60 -14.75
C PRO A 483 -15.77 -27.97 -14.28
N LEU A 484 -14.92 -27.55 -15.23
CA LEU A 484 -13.66 -26.91 -14.94
C LEU A 484 -13.85 -25.48 -14.42
N ASN A 485 -13.22 -25.16 -13.29
CA ASN A 485 -13.23 -23.82 -12.71
C ASN A 485 -12.30 -22.86 -13.49
N LEU A 486 -12.59 -22.64 -14.78
CA LEU A 486 -11.87 -21.73 -15.67
C LEU A 486 -11.84 -20.30 -15.13
N GLU A 487 -12.86 -19.92 -14.37
CA GLU A 487 -12.96 -18.60 -13.73
C GLU A 487 -11.75 -18.33 -12.83
N MET A 488 -11.25 -19.33 -12.11
CA MET A 488 -10.04 -19.22 -11.30
C MET A 488 -8.80 -18.90 -12.13
N LEU A 489 -8.64 -19.52 -13.30
CA LEU A 489 -7.52 -19.26 -14.21
C LEU A 489 -7.60 -17.88 -14.84
N PHE A 490 -8.82 -17.37 -15.08
CA PHE A 490 -9.01 -16.01 -15.54
C PHE A 490 -8.71 -14.96 -14.45
N LEU A 491 -8.66 -15.32 -13.16
CA LEU A 491 -8.29 -14.35 -12.11
C LEU A 491 -6.83 -13.90 -12.23
N SER A 492 -5.91 -14.79 -12.62
CA SER A 492 -4.53 -14.37 -12.91
C SER A 492 -4.47 -13.51 -14.17
N HIS A 493 -5.33 -13.75 -15.16
CA HIS A 493 -5.47 -12.84 -16.30
C HIS A 493 -5.93 -11.44 -15.86
N GLU A 494 -6.98 -11.34 -15.06
CA GLU A 494 -7.51 -10.07 -14.53
C GLU A 494 -6.45 -9.31 -13.75
N PHE A 495 -5.68 -10.03 -12.92
CA PHE A 495 -4.59 -9.47 -12.13
C PHE A 495 -3.58 -8.72 -13.00
N PHE A 496 -3.17 -9.27 -14.14
CA PHE A 496 -2.20 -8.64 -15.04
C PHE A 496 -2.83 -7.70 -16.08
N TYR A 497 -4.14 -7.79 -16.31
CA TYR A 497 -4.85 -6.92 -17.25
C TYR A 497 -5.08 -5.50 -16.69
N ARG A 498 -5.31 -5.39 -15.38
CA ARG A 498 -5.67 -4.13 -14.71
C ARG A 498 -4.44 -3.27 -14.43
N LYS A 499 -3.96 -2.59 -15.46
CA LYS A 499 -2.89 -1.61 -15.29
C LYS A 499 -3.46 -0.25 -14.89
N TRP A 500 -2.89 0.38 -13.86
CA TRP A 500 -3.17 1.77 -13.47
C TRP A 500 -4.62 2.05 -13.05
N LYS A 501 -5.15 1.27 -12.10
CA LYS A 501 -6.48 1.48 -11.51
C LYS A 501 -6.41 1.73 -10.01
N ASP A 502 -7.32 2.59 -9.57
CA ASP A 502 -7.50 2.92 -8.16
C ASP A 502 -8.75 2.18 -7.65
N PHE A 503 -8.67 1.61 -6.43
CA PHE A 503 -9.74 0.85 -5.79
C PHE A 503 -10.11 1.49 -4.46
N GLY A 504 -11.40 1.68 -4.20
CA GLY A 504 -11.89 2.12 -2.90
C GLY A 504 -11.85 0.97 -1.89
N ILE A 505 -11.41 1.25 -0.67
CA ILE A 505 -11.52 0.32 0.45
C ILE A 505 -12.13 1.09 1.63
N THR A 506 -13.26 0.60 2.14
CA THR A 506 -13.90 1.16 3.32
C THR A 506 -13.75 0.20 4.48
N VAL A 507 -13.21 0.69 5.59
CA VAL A 507 -12.96 -0.12 6.80
C VAL A 507 -14.02 0.23 7.82
N GLY A 508 -14.82 -0.76 8.24
CA GLY A 508 -15.85 -0.56 9.26
C GLY A 508 -15.29 -0.59 10.69
N GLU A 509 -16.16 -0.28 11.64
CA GLU A 509 -15.81 -0.27 13.06
C GLU A 509 -15.39 -1.65 13.58
N PRO A 510 -14.31 -1.73 14.38
CA PRO A 510 -13.94 -2.98 15.06
C PRO A 510 -15.02 -3.41 16.05
N MET A 511 -15.44 -4.67 15.98
CA MET A 511 -16.50 -5.25 16.80
C MET A 511 -15.93 -6.30 17.75
N THR A 512 -16.26 -6.19 19.03
CA THR A 512 -15.99 -7.22 20.05
C THR A 512 -16.81 -8.48 19.80
N ALA A 513 -16.43 -9.60 20.44
CA ALA A 513 -17.18 -10.84 20.30
C ALA A 513 -18.63 -10.69 20.80
N GLU A 514 -18.85 -9.90 21.84
CA GLU A 514 -20.15 -9.58 22.41
C GLU A 514 -21.03 -8.83 21.40
N GLN A 515 -20.52 -7.75 20.81
CA GLN A 515 -21.23 -6.99 19.77
C GLN A 515 -21.58 -7.87 18.56
N VAL A 516 -20.70 -8.78 18.17
CA VAL A 516 -20.98 -9.73 17.08
C VAL A 516 -22.05 -10.75 17.46
N ARG A 517 -22.15 -11.17 18.74
CA ARG A 517 -23.22 -12.06 19.22
C ARG A 517 -24.59 -11.39 19.13
N GLU A 518 -24.67 -10.09 19.38
CA GLU A 518 -25.91 -9.30 19.34
C GLU A 518 -26.50 -9.17 17.92
N LEU A 519 -25.68 -9.35 16.87
CA LEU A 519 -26.13 -9.25 15.48
C LEU A 519 -27.11 -10.35 15.04
N GLY A 520 -27.24 -11.45 15.79
CA GLY A 520 -28.13 -12.56 15.41
C GLY A 520 -28.15 -13.71 16.41
N LYS A 521 -29.19 -14.54 16.34
CA LYS A 521 -29.40 -15.69 17.24
C LYS A 521 -28.56 -16.90 16.81
N SER A 522 -28.28 -17.03 15.51
CA SER A 522 -27.43 -18.09 14.96
C SER A 522 -26.17 -17.56 14.27
N ASP A 523 -25.14 -18.41 14.12
CA ASP A 523 -23.91 -18.03 13.40
C ASP A 523 -24.16 -17.69 11.92
N VAL A 524 -25.22 -18.23 11.32
CA VAL A 524 -25.63 -17.90 9.94
C VAL A 524 -26.20 -16.50 9.87
N GLU A 525 -27.11 -16.16 10.79
CA GLU A 525 -27.70 -14.81 10.87
C GLU A 525 -26.63 -13.75 11.15
N ARG A 526 -25.67 -14.05 12.04
CA ARG A 526 -24.54 -13.16 12.34
C ARG A 526 -23.64 -12.95 11.11
N ALA A 527 -23.35 -14.01 10.36
CA ALA A 527 -22.57 -13.91 9.13
C ALA A 527 -23.27 -13.07 8.06
N GLU A 528 -24.59 -13.21 7.90
CA GLU A 528 -25.37 -12.41 6.97
C GLU A 528 -25.51 -10.95 7.43
N ALA A 529 -25.63 -10.71 8.74
CA ALA A 529 -25.61 -9.36 9.30
C ALA A 529 -24.27 -8.66 9.04
N LEU A 530 -23.14 -9.33 9.29
CA LEU A 530 -21.81 -8.81 8.97
C LEU A 530 -21.62 -8.56 7.47
N ARG A 531 -22.16 -9.44 6.61
CA ARG A 531 -22.18 -9.22 5.15
C ARG A 531 -22.96 -7.96 4.79
N ARG A 532 -24.14 -7.74 5.39
CA ARG A 532 -24.95 -6.52 5.16
C ARG A 532 -24.21 -5.27 5.61
N ILE A 533 -23.58 -5.29 6.78
CA ILE A 533 -22.71 -4.20 7.26
C ILE A 533 -21.60 -3.95 6.23
N CYS A 534 -20.89 -5.00 5.79
CA CYS A 534 -19.85 -4.90 4.77
C CYS A 534 -20.36 -4.28 3.46
N VAL A 535 -21.57 -4.59 3.00
CA VAL A 535 -22.16 -3.99 1.80
C VAL A 535 -22.54 -2.53 2.03
N GLN A 536 -23.05 -2.18 3.21
CA GLN A 536 -23.42 -0.80 3.59
C GLN A 536 -22.21 0.14 3.73
N LEU A 537 -21.02 -0.41 4.00
CA LEU A 537 -19.76 0.35 3.93
C LEU A 537 -19.42 0.80 2.50
N GLY A 538 -19.96 0.14 1.48
CA GLY A 538 -19.84 0.58 0.09
C GLY A 538 -20.73 1.78 -0.18
N ASN A 539 -20.25 2.74 -0.97
CA ASN A 539 -20.98 3.97 -1.26
C ASN A 539 -22.31 3.65 -2.00
N PRO A 540 -23.48 4.20 -1.62
CA PRO A 540 -24.74 3.96 -2.32
C PRO A 540 -24.72 4.38 -3.80
N ALA A 541 -23.78 5.25 -4.19
CA ALA A 541 -23.63 5.75 -5.55
C ALA A 541 -22.94 4.76 -6.53
N THR A 542 -22.36 3.66 -6.03
CA THR A 542 -21.58 2.69 -6.82
C THR A 542 -22.24 1.31 -6.96
N GLN A 543 -23.46 1.11 -6.42
CA GLN A 543 -24.21 -0.17 -6.51
C GLN A 543 -24.98 -0.35 -7.82
#